data_AF-A0A2K0UTY5-F1
#
_entry.id   AF-A0A2K0UTY5-F1
#
_cell.length_a   1.000
_cell.length_b   1.000
_cell.length_c   1.000
_cell.angle_alpha   90.00
_cell.angle_beta   90.00
_cell.angle_gamma   90.00
#
_symmetry.space_group_name_H-M   'P 1'
#
loop_
_entity.id
_entity.type
_entity.pdbx_description
1 polymer ?
#
loop_
_entity_poly.entity_id
_entity_poly.type
_entity_poly.pdbx_seq_one_letter_code
_entity_poly.pdbx_strand_id
1 'polypeptide(L)'
;MRQLQRLVLDYTTSYDPRFYNFILNGAVLHVFHATLQSKDTLGWRFNVALCMGWMKEIFIRFPVIGKVAQAYMAIGMGSGMISNKEAREFMQDLQRRGQHKDMGDITALCIVDFEVAMTSKHDGRAQEVAQTFEELAFFDEFIIT
;
A
#
# COMPACT_ATOMS: atom_id res chain seq x y z
N MET A 1 7.86 6.89 15.40
CA MET A 1 8.02 6.76 13.93
C MET A 1 9.48 6.54 13.48
N ARG A 2 10.46 7.34 13.92
CA ARG A 2 11.86 7.23 13.47
C ARG A 2 12.50 5.83 13.57
N GLN A 3 12.22 5.10 14.65
CA GLN A 3 12.75 3.73 14.83
C GLN A 3 12.15 2.73 13.82
N LEU A 4 10.85 2.83 13.51
CA LEU A 4 10.19 1.97 12.53
C LEU A 4 10.66 2.30 11.11
N GLN A 5 10.79 3.57 10.77
CA GLN A 5 11.35 4.00 9.48
C GLN A 5 12.78 3.47 9.28
N ARG A 6 13.62 3.56 10.32
CA ARG A 6 14.97 3.00 10.28
C ARG A 6 14.96 1.48 10.12
N LEU A 7 14.09 0.78 10.84
CA LEU A 7 13.93 -0.67 10.71
C LEU A 7 13.52 -1.06 9.28
N VAL A 8 12.56 -0.36 8.67
CA VAL A 8 12.13 -0.60 7.29
C VAL A 8 13.27 -0.33 6.31
N LEU A 9 14.01 0.77 6.49
CA LEU A 9 15.17 1.09 5.67
C LEU A 9 16.26 0.02 5.78
N ASP A 10 16.69 -0.31 7.00
CA ASP A 10 17.70 -1.32 7.26
C ASP A 10 17.27 -2.68 6.69
N TYR A 11 15.98 -3.05 6.85
CA TYR A 11 15.44 -4.30 6.33
C TYR A 11 15.42 -4.35 4.80
N THR A 12 14.94 -3.29 4.15
CA THR A 12 14.84 -3.24 2.68
C THR A 12 16.19 -3.09 1.99
N THR A 13 17.19 -2.51 2.68
CA THR A 13 18.54 -2.28 2.10
C THR A 13 19.55 -3.35 2.45
N SER A 14 19.44 -3.98 3.63
CA SER A 14 20.46 -4.92 4.14
C SER A 14 20.09 -6.39 3.92
N TYR A 15 18.82 -6.69 3.65
CA TYR A 15 18.35 -8.05 3.44
C TYR A 15 17.93 -8.29 1.99
N ASP A 16 18.34 -9.45 1.46
CA ASP A 16 17.93 -9.89 0.14
C ASP A 16 16.39 -10.04 0.09
N PRO A 17 15.72 -9.46 -0.93
CA PRO A 17 14.27 -9.55 -1.11
C PRO A 17 13.70 -10.98 -1.08
N ARG A 18 14.52 -12.00 -1.34
CA ARG A 18 14.16 -13.42 -1.21
C ARG A 18 13.79 -13.85 0.20
N PHE A 19 14.29 -13.14 1.22
CA PHE A 19 14.02 -13.43 2.64
C PHE A 19 12.95 -12.53 3.24
N TYR A 20 12.22 -11.76 2.42
CA TYR A 20 11.12 -10.94 2.92
C TYR A 20 10.00 -11.82 3.48
N ASN A 21 9.69 -11.64 4.77
CA ASN A 21 8.65 -12.40 5.46
C ASN A 21 7.39 -11.55 5.63
N PHE A 22 6.24 -12.10 5.25
CA PHE A 22 4.93 -11.46 5.32
C PHE A 22 4.54 -11.01 6.75
N ILE A 23 4.81 -11.84 7.76
CA ILE A 23 4.42 -11.58 9.15
C ILE A 23 5.27 -10.46 9.79
N LEU A 24 6.53 -10.32 9.36
CA LEU A 24 7.47 -9.35 9.93
C LEU A 24 7.27 -7.91 9.44
N ASN A 25 6.42 -7.67 8.46
CA ASN A 25 6.28 -6.35 7.84
C ASN A 25 5.08 -5.52 8.31
N GLY A 26 4.49 -5.84 9.46
CA GLY A 26 3.56 -4.91 10.13
C GLY A 26 4.18 -3.52 10.33
N ALA A 27 5.50 -3.44 10.53
CA ALA A 27 6.24 -2.18 10.58
C ALA A 27 6.13 -1.36 9.27
N VAL A 28 6.21 -2.00 8.10
CA VAL A 28 6.06 -1.32 6.80
C VAL A 28 4.64 -0.80 6.64
N LEU A 29 3.64 -1.63 6.97
CA LEU A 29 2.23 -1.24 6.88
C LEU A 29 1.92 -0.05 7.82
N HIS A 30 2.44 -0.08 9.05
CA HIS A 30 2.30 1.04 10.00
C HIS A 30 3.01 2.30 9.55
N VAL A 31 4.25 2.19 9.03
CA VAL A 31 4.97 3.34 8.47
C VAL A 31 4.19 3.92 7.29
N PHE A 32 3.64 3.08 6.43
CA PHE A 32 2.90 3.55 5.27
C PHE A 32 1.61 4.23 5.67
N HIS A 33 0.79 3.59 6.50
CA HIS A 33 -0.45 4.15 7.05
C HIS A 33 -0.19 5.51 7.70
N ALA A 34 0.76 5.60 8.62
CA ALA A 34 1.03 6.84 9.33
C ALA A 34 1.65 7.94 8.43
N THR A 35 2.39 7.56 7.38
CA THR A 35 2.88 8.51 6.39
C THR A 35 1.70 9.07 5.57
N LEU A 36 0.74 8.22 5.17
CA LEU A 36 -0.41 8.65 4.38
C LEU A 36 -1.42 9.50 5.15
N GLN A 37 -1.43 9.41 6.48
CA GLN A 37 -2.27 10.24 7.36
C GLN A 37 -1.67 11.61 7.69
N SER A 38 -0.36 11.82 7.48
CA SER A 38 0.28 13.09 7.85
C SER A 38 1.45 13.47 6.93
N LYS A 39 1.28 14.58 6.20
CA LYS A 39 2.32 15.21 5.36
C LYS A 39 3.47 15.83 6.17
N ASP A 40 3.36 15.92 7.50
CA ASP A 40 4.36 16.54 8.39
C ASP A 40 5.62 15.69 8.60
N THR A 41 5.66 14.47 8.06
CA THR A 41 6.89 13.68 8.07
C THR A 41 7.86 14.23 7.02
N LEU A 42 8.97 14.85 7.46
CA LEU A 42 10.11 15.15 6.61
C LEU A 42 10.50 13.86 5.86
N GLY A 43 10.50 13.91 4.51
CA GLY A 43 10.77 12.74 3.68
C GLY A 43 9.57 11.81 3.46
N TRP A 44 8.33 12.25 3.64
CA TRP A 44 7.13 11.43 3.38
C TRP A 44 7.14 10.79 1.98
N ARG A 45 7.57 11.52 0.94
CA ARG A 45 7.71 10.97 -0.43
C ARG A 45 8.69 9.79 -0.49
N PHE A 46 9.79 9.89 0.24
CA PHE A 46 10.76 8.80 0.34
C PHE A 46 10.16 7.57 1.04
N ASN A 47 9.43 7.78 2.15
CA ASN A 47 8.76 6.68 2.85
C ASN A 47 7.67 6.01 1.99
N VAL A 48 6.88 6.79 1.25
CA VAL A 48 5.88 6.28 0.30
C VAL A 48 6.57 5.44 -0.77
N ALA A 49 7.63 5.96 -1.40
CA ALA A 49 8.39 5.24 -2.41
C ALA A 49 9.03 3.95 -1.86
N LEU A 50 9.54 3.98 -0.63
CA LEU A 50 10.12 2.81 0.05
C LEU A 50 9.07 1.71 0.29
N CYS A 51 7.89 2.09 0.78
CA CYS A 51 6.80 1.14 1.02
C CYS A 51 6.27 0.56 -0.29
N MET A 52 6.12 1.39 -1.34
CA MET A 52 5.73 0.94 -2.67
C MET A 52 6.78 -0.01 -3.28
N GLY A 53 8.07 0.28 -3.11
CA GLY A 53 9.15 -0.62 -3.53
C GLY A 53 9.09 -1.97 -2.82
N TRP A 54 8.92 -1.98 -1.50
CA TRP A 54 8.73 -3.21 -0.73
C TRP A 54 7.53 -4.02 -1.23
N MET A 55 6.38 -3.38 -1.48
CA MET A 55 5.17 -4.05 -1.99
C MET A 55 5.43 -4.74 -3.33
N LYS A 56 6.16 -4.10 -4.24
CA LYS A 56 6.52 -4.69 -5.55
C LYS A 56 7.35 -5.96 -5.38
N GLU A 57 8.30 -5.97 -4.47
CA GLU A 57 9.19 -7.12 -4.25
C GLU A 57 8.49 -8.28 -3.56
N ILE A 58 7.64 -7.99 -2.56
CA ILE A 58 6.95 -9.04 -1.81
C ILE A 58 5.76 -9.62 -2.60
N PHE A 59 5.09 -8.83 -3.45
CA PHE A 59 3.95 -9.27 -4.26
C PHE A 59 4.29 -10.44 -5.20
N ILE A 60 5.52 -10.46 -5.73
CA ILE A 60 6.02 -11.56 -6.58
C ILE A 60 5.80 -12.92 -5.90
N ARG A 61 5.95 -12.98 -4.57
CA ARG A 61 5.84 -14.21 -3.77
C ARG A 61 4.49 -14.34 -3.08
N PHE A 62 3.90 -13.23 -2.64
CA PHE A 62 2.69 -13.19 -1.82
C PHE A 62 1.60 -12.38 -2.52
N PRO A 63 0.69 -13.04 -3.26
CA PRO A 63 -0.31 -12.35 -4.07
C PRO A 63 -1.31 -11.51 -3.26
N VAL A 64 -1.52 -11.88 -1.97
CA VAL A 64 -2.30 -11.11 -0.99
C VAL A 64 -1.86 -9.66 -0.86
N ILE A 65 -0.59 -9.37 -1.15
CA ILE A 65 -0.06 -8.01 -1.12
C ILE A 65 -0.69 -7.15 -2.22
N GLY A 66 -1.19 -7.73 -3.31
CA GLY A 66 -1.89 -7.00 -4.35
C GLY A 66 -3.09 -6.22 -3.81
N LYS A 67 -3.91 -6.85 -2.97
CA LYS A 67 -5.04 -6.20 -2.29
C LYS A 67 -4.59 -5.17 -1.26
N VAL A 68 -3.51 -5.45 -0.52
CA VAL A 68 -2.92 -4.49 0.43
C VAL A 68 -2.42 -3.24 -0.30
N ALA A 69 -1.72 -3.42 -1.41
CA ALA A 69 -1.27 -2.35 -2.29
C ALA A 69 -2.45 -1.51 -2.82
N GLN A 70 -3.49 -2.17 -3.33
CA GLN A 70 -4.70 -1.51 -3.82
C GLN A 70 -5.34 -0.64 -2.73
N ALA A 71 -5.48 -1.17 -1.52
CA ALA A 71 -6.02 -0.44 -0.37
C ALA A 71 -5.17 0.79 0.01
N TYR A 72 -3.84 0.64 0.07
CA TYR A 72 -2.97 1.78 0.39
C TYR A 72 -2.93 2.84 -0.71
N MET A 73 -3.08 2.44 -1.98
CA MET A 73 -3.26 3.42 -3.06
C MET A 73 -4.58 4.17 -2.90
N ALA A 74 -5.68 3.50 -2.52
CA ALA A 74 -6.95 4.16 -2.22
C ALA A 74 -6.82 5.18 -1.09
N ILE A 75 -6.20 4.79 0.03
CA ILE A 75 -5.93 5.70 1.16
C ILE A 75 -5.08 6.89 0.70
N GLY A 76 -4.02 6.65 -0.08
CA GLY A 76 -3.12 7.70 -0.55
C GLY A 76 -3.76 8.67 -1.55
N MET A 77 -4.67 8.17 -2.40
CA MET A 77 -5.51 9.00 -3.27
C MET A 77 -6.48 9.85 -2.44
N GLY A 78 -7.17 9.24 -1.47
CA GLY A 78 -8.09 9.93 -0.57
C GLY A 78 -7.43 11.04 0.25
N SER A 79 -6.16 10.87 0.67
CA SER A 79 -5.40 11.91 1.39
C SER A 79 -4.70 12.93 0.47
N GLY A 80 -4.78 12.76 -0.85
CA GLY A 80 -4.09 13.58 -1.83
C GLY A 80 -2.56 13.53 -1.69
N MET A 81 -2.02 12.41 -1.22
CA MET A 81 -0.58 12.14 -1.12
C MET A 81 -0.06 11.35 -2.32
N ILE A 82 -0.95 10.60 -2.98
CA ILE A 82 -0.70 9.86 -4.21
C ILE A 82 -1.73 10.34 -5.23
N SER A 83 -1.30 10.76 -6.42
CA SER A 83 -2.24 11.09 -7.49
C SER A 83 -2.88 9.85 -8.10
N ASN A 84 -4.05 9.99 -8.71
CA ASN A 84 -4.73 8.90 -9.40
C ASN A 84 -3.87 8.30 -10.53
N LYS A 85 -3.04 9.12 -11.18
CA LYS A 85 -2.06 8.66 -12.18
C LYS A 85 -0.98 7.78 -11.54
N GLU A 86 -0.32 8.24 -10.47
CA GLU A 86 0.71 7.47 -9.77
C GLU A 86 0.17 6.13 -9.23
N ALA A 87 -1.05 6.16 -8.68
CA ALA A 87 -1.74 4.98 -8.19
C ALA A 87 -2.02 3.95 -9.31
N ARG A 88 -2.54 4.40 -10.46
CA ARG A 88 -2.77 3.55 -11.64
C ARG A 88 -1.49 2.96 -12.19
N GLU A 89 -0.45 3.78 -12.39
CA GLU A 89 0.85 3.34 -12.89
C GLU A 89 1.50 2.32 -11.95
N PHE A 90 1.37 2.52 -10.63
CA PHE A 90 1.85 1.57 -9.64
C PHE A 90 1.13 0.23 -9.72
N MET A 91 -0.20 0.22 -9.77
CA MET A 91 -0.98 -1.03 -9.85
C MET A 91 -0.71 -1.80 -11.16
N GLN A 92 -0.54 -1.10 -12.28
CA GLN A 92 -0.14 -1.72 -13.55
C GLN A 92 1.27 -2.32 -13.48
N ASP A 93 2.23 -1.62 -12.86
CA ASP A 93 3.58 -2.16 -12.66
C ASP A 93 3.59 -3.39 -11.74
N LEU A 94 2.76 -3.36 -10.69
CA LEU A 94 2.60 -4.47 -9.77
C LEU A 94 2.07 -5.71 -10.51
N GLN A 95 1.01 -5.57 -11.31
CA GLN A 95 0.46 -6.65 -12.13
C GLN A 95 1.49 -7.19 -13.14
N ARG A 96 2.24 -6.32 -13.82
CA ARG A 96 3.31 -6.73 -14.75
C ARG A 96 4.39 -7.58 -14.06
N ARG A 97 4.75 -7.24 -12.82
CA ARG A 97 5.75 -7.99 -12.02
C ARG A 97 5.23 -9.33 -11.51
N GLY A 98 3.93 -9.46 -11.28
CA GLY A 98 3.31 -10.66 -10.72
C GLY A 98 3.13 -11.84 -11.68
N GLN A 99 3.57 -11.74 -12.94
CA GLN A 99 3.41 -12.78 -13.98
C GLN A 99 1.97 -13.32 -14.08
N HIS A 100 0.97 -12.43 -14.14
CA HIS A 100 -0.46 -12.75 -14.32
C HIS A 100 -1.13 -13.53 -13.19
N LYS A 101 -0.65 -13.42 -11.94
CA LYS A 101 -1.47 -13.86 -10.80
C LYS A 101 -2.74 -13.01 -10.73
N ASP A 102 -3.89 -13.66 -10.87
CA ASP A 102 -5.18 -12.97 -10.78
C ASP A 102 -5.39 -12.45 -9.36
N MET A 103 -5.64 -11.15 -9.25
CA MET A 103 -5.95 -10.50 -7.97
C MET A 103 -7.45 -10.58 -7.63
N GLY A 104 -8.30 -11.03 -8.56
CA GLY A 104 -9.73 -11.18 -8.38
C GLY A 104 -10.10 -12.18 -7.28
N ASP A 105 -9.41 -13.32 -7.22
CA ASP A 105 -9.73 -14.42 -6.29
C ASP A 105 -9.06 -14.31 -4.91
N ILE A 106 -8.30 -13.24 -4.67
CA ILE A 106 -7.51 -13.11 -3.44
C ILE A 106 -8.24 -12.28 -2.40
N THR A 107 -8.56 -12.92 -1.27
CA THR A 107 -9.12 -12.25 -0.09
C THR A 107 -8.02 -11.87 0.90
N ALA A 108 -7.92 -10.58 1.23
CA ALA A 108 -6.97 -10.05 2.22
C ALA A 108 -7.70 -9.54 3.47
N LEU A 109 -7.65 -10.30 4.57
CA LEU A 109 -8.32 -9.97 5.84
C LEU A 109 -7.44 -9.17 6.82
N CYS A 110 -6.26 -8.73 6.39
CA CYS A 110 -5.38 -7.91 7.22
C CYS A 110 -5.92 -6.48 7.35
N ILE A 111 -5.70 -5.87 8.51
CA ILE A 111 -6.03 -4.45 8.76
C ILE A 111 -4.95 -3.58 8.11
N VAL A 112 -5.37 -2.58 7.36
CA VAL A 112 -4.51 -1.60 6.67
C VAL A 112 -4.83 -0.17 7.04
N ASP A 113 -6.09 0.09 7.43
CA ASP A 113 -6.52 1.32 8.06
C ASP A 113 -6.77 1.05 9.55
N PHE A 114 -5.80 1.44 10.37
CA PHE A 114 -5.86 1.20 11.80
C PHE A 114 -6.82 2.15 12.51
N GLU A 115 -7.03 3.36 11.99
CA GLU A 115 -7.94 4.34 12.58
C GLU A 115 -9.40 3.91 12.38
N VAL A 116 -9.76 3.54 11.15
CA VAL A 116 -11.09 2.99 10.86
C VAL A 116 -11.32 1.66 11.58
N ALA A 117 -10.29 0.82 11.70
CA ALA A 117 -10.42 -0.45 12.43
C ALA A 117 -10.71 -0.29 13.93
N MET A 118 -10.40 0.87 14.53
CA MET A 118 -10.75 1.14 15.93
C MET A 118 -12.26 1.31 16.15
N THR A 119 -13.00 1.76 15.13
CA THR A 119 -14.45 1.93 15.18
C THR A 119 -15.19 0.76 14.53
N SER A 120 -14.67 0.25 13.41
CA SER A 120 -15.18 -0.91 12.70
C SER A 120 -14.04 -1.73 12.10
N LYS A 121 -13.75 -2.88 12.72
CA LYS A 121 -12.69 -3.79 12.25
C LYS A 121 -12.93 -4.28 10.82
N HIS A 122 -14.19 -4.36 10.37
CA HIS A 122 -14.52 -4.78 9.02
C HIS A 122 -14.09 -3.74 8.00
N ASP A 123 -14.36 -2.46 8.27
CA ASP A 123 -14.13 -1.38 7.31
C ASP A 123 -12.65 -1.01 7.17
N GLY A 124 -11.83 -1.32 8.19
CA GLY A 124 -10.38 -1.07 8.15
C GLY A 124 -9.53 -2.16 7.48
N ARG A 125 -10.16 -3.22 6.94
CA ARG A 125 -9.47 -4.33 6.29
C ARG A 125 -9.10 -4.02 4.84
N ALA A 126 -8.04 -4.67 4.36
CA ALA A 126 -7.51 -4.47 3.03
C ALA A 126 -8.55 -4.76 1.93
N GLN A 127 -9.38 -5.79 2.09
CA GLN A 127 -10.38 -6.15 1.08
C GLN A 127 -11.41 -5.04 0.87
N GLU A 128 -11.94 -4.48 1.95
CA GLU A 128 -12.98 -3.48 1.98
C GLU A 128 -12.43 -2.12 1.53
N VAL A 129 -11.25 -1.72 2.05
CA VAL A 129 -10.59 -0.48 1.63
C VAL A 129 -10.18 -0.52 0.15
N ALA A 130 -9.72 -1.67 -0.36
CA ALA A 130 -9.32 -1.82 -1.76
C ALA A 130 -10.47 -1.60 -2.75
N GLN A 131 -11.73 -1.84 -2.37
CA GLN A 131 -12.88 -1.60 -3.25
C GLN A 131 -13.05 -0.12 -3.59
N THR A 132 -12.69 0.77 -2.67
CA THR A 132 -12.76 2.21 -2.88
C THR A 132 -11.71 2.73 -3.88
N PHE A 133 -10.69 1.91 -4.21
CA PHE A 133 -9.68 2.25 -5.21
C PHE A 133 -10.31 2.51 -6.58
N GLU A 134 -11.20 1.63 -7.04
CA GLU A 134 -11.78 1.74 -8.38
C GLU A 134 -12.61 3.02 -8.46
N GLU A 135 -13.47 3.26 -7.47
CA GLU A 135 -14.26 4.48 -7.35
C GLU A 135 -13.37 5.73 -7.45
N LEU A 136 -12.31 5.81 -6.63
CA LEU A 136 -11.38 6.94 -6.62
C LEU A 136 -10.60 7.10 -7.92
N ALA A 137 -10.21 6.00 -8.56
CA ALA A 137 -9.46 6.02 -9.81
C ALA A 137 -10.29 6.53 -11.00
N PHE A 138 -11.63 6.38 -10.96
CA PHE A 138 -12.55 6.90 -11.98
C PHE A 138 -12.85 8.40 -11.84
N PHE A 139 -12.73 9.00 -10.65
CA PHE A 139 -13.09 10.40 -10.43
C PHE A 139 -12.24 11.42 -11.22
N ASP A 140 -11.02 11.06 -11.65
CA ASP A 140 -10.17 11.92 -12.48
C ASP A 140 -10.66 12.06 -13.93
N GLU A 141 -11.49 11.15 -14.44
CA GLU A 141 -11.97 11.19 -15.82
C GLU A 141 -13.09 12.23 -16.03
N PHE A 142 -13.69 12.76 -14.96
CA PHE A 142 -14.83 13.70 -15.03
C PHE A 142 -14.50 15.16 -14.68
N ILE A 143 -13.28 15.47 -14.23
CA ILE A 143 -12.89 16.85 -13.86
C ILE A 143 -12.21 17.60 -15.02
N ILE A 144 -11.94 16.92 -16.15
CA ILE A 144 -11.51 17.55 -17.40
C ILE A 144 -12.73 17.65 -18.33
N THR A 145 -13.58 18.66 -18.13
CA THR A 145 -14.56 19.12 -19.13
C THR A 145 -14.62 20.63 -19.13
#